data_AF-A0A1X1FI82-F1
#
_entry.id   AF-A0A1X1FI82-F1
#
_cell.length_a   1.000
_cell.length_b   1.000
_cell.length_c   1.000
_cell.angle_alpha   90.00
_cell.angle_beta   90.00
_cell.angle_gamma   90.00
#
_symmetry.space_group_name_H-M   'P 1'
#
loop_
_entity.id
_entity.type
_entity.pdbx_description
1 polymer ?
#
loop_
_entity_poly.entity_id
_entity_poly.type
_entity_poly.pdbx_seq_one_letter_code
_entity_poly.pdbx_strand_id
1 'polypeptide(L)'
;MHISPWMTNTATFLFQLLILFIVAGFLVILRKNQYFRSKVAIKPLDFWPPILLYFIHEISKEGLSGSFIPEVVIVWLGLTLIVLIWQIFSNPKLTYKKFFVTFWRFSDLFLFFCWIVVGLFVIFQAV
;
A
#
# COMPACT_ATOMS: atom_id res chain seq x y z
N MET A 1 -10.99 -26.43 18.86
CA MET A 1 -11.80 -26.07 17.68
C MET A 1 -10.84 -25.85 16.52
N HIS A 2 -10.90 -26.66 15.46
CA HIS A 2 -10.16 -26.38 14.23
C HIS A 2 -10.79 -25.16 13.60
N ILE A 3 -10.15 -24.00 13.74
CA ILE A 3 -10.55 -22.80 13.02
C ILE A 3 -10.19 -23.05 11.56
N SER A 4 -11.17 -22.92 10.66
CA SER A 4 -10.92 -23.15 9.24
C SER A 4 -9.94 -22.11 8.69
N PRO A 5 -8.98 -22.48 7.83
CA PRO A 5 -7.98 -21.55 7.28
C PRO A 5 -8.58 -20.29 6.63
N TRP A 6 -9.75 -20.39 6.01
CA TRP A 6 -10.42 -19.22 5.43
C TRP A 6 -10.90 -18.22 6.50
N MET A 7 -11.28 -18.68 7.69
CA MET A 7 -11.71 -17.82 8.79
C MET A 7 -10.53 -17.04 9.38
N THR A 8 -9.37 -17.69 9.54
CA THR A 8 -8.15 -17.01 10.00
C THR A 8 -7.68 -15.99 8.97
N ASN A 9 -7.67 -16.32 7.68
CA ASN A 9 -7.23 -15.40 6.62
C ASN A 9 -8.15 -14.18 6.49
N THR A 10 -9.46 -14.39 6.61
CA THR A 10 -10.45 -13.30 6.62
C THR A 10 -10.27 -12.40 7.84
N ALA A 11 -10.02 -12.98 9.02
CA ALA A 11 -9.75 -12.21 10.24
C ALA A 11 -8.47 -11.38 10.13
N THR A 12 -7.37 -11.94 9.60
CA THR A 12 -6.13 -11.20 9.34
C THR A 12 -6.36 -10.04 8.37
N PHE A 13 -7.09 -10.26 7.27
CA PHE A 13 -7.42 -9.20 6.31
C PHE A 13 -8.24 -8.07 6.95
N LEU A 14 -9.26 -8.39 7.73
CA LEU A 14 -10.07 -7.38 8.46
C LEU A 14 -9.25 -6.65 9.53
N PHE A 15 -8.34 -7.34 10.20
CA PHE A 15 -7.44 -6.73 11.18
C PHE A 15 -6.48 -5.73 10.54
N GLN A 16 -5.87 -6.08 9.41
CA GLN A 16 -5.03 -5.16 8.64
C GLN A 16 -5.81 -3.94 8.14
N LEU A 17 -7.04 -4.13 7.67
CA LEU A 17 -7.94 -3.03 7.29
C LEU A 17 -8.21 -2.11 8.49
N LEU A 18 -8.46 -2.66 9.68
CA LEU A 18 -8.65 -1.90 10.90
C LEU A 18 -7.38 -1.11 11.27
N ILE A 19 -6.18 -1.70 11.12
CA ILE A 19 -4.91 -1.00 11.32
C ILE A 19 -4.78 0.19 10.34
N LEU A 20 -5.13 0.02 9.05
CA LEU A 20 -5.10 1.13 8.09
C LEU A 20 -6.00 2.29 8.55
N PHE A 21 -7.20 2.00 9.08
CA PHE A 21 -8.08 3.01 9.63
C PHE A 21 -7.51 3.69 10.88
N ILE A 22 -6.91 2.93 11.81
CA ILE A 22 -6.26 3.49 13.00
C ILE A 22 -5.11 4.41 12.58
N VAL A 23 -4.23 3.97 11.69
CA VAL A 23 -3.09 4.76 11.21
C VAL A 23 -3.57 6.02 10.49
N ALA A 24 -4.58 5.90 9.62
CA ALA A 24 -5.16 7.05 8.94
C ALA A 24 -5.78 8.05 9.95
N GLY A 25 -6.57 7.57 10.91
CA GLY A 25 -7.18 8.39 11.95
C GLY A 25 -6.14 9.09 12.83
N PHE A 26 -5.12 8.36 13.27
CA PHE A 26 -4.01 8.89 14.06
C PHE A 26 -3.27 10.00 13.31
N LEU A 27 -2.98 9.80 12.02
CA LEU A 27 -2.31 10.81 11.19
C LEU A 27 -3.19 12.04 10.94
N VAL A 28 -4.52 11.89 10.80
CA VAL A 28 -5.46 13.01 10.70
C VAL A 28 -5.46 13.84 11.99
N ILE A 29 -5.47 13.18 13.16
CA ILE A 29 -5.41 13.84 14.47
C ILE A 29 -4.09 14.58 14.64
N LEU A 30 -2.95 13.93 14.34
CA LEU A 30 -1.63 14.57 14.39
C LEU A 30 -1.55 15.82 13.51
N ARG A 31 -2.17 15.79 12.33
CA ARG A 31 -2.20 16.94 11.41
C ARG A 31 -3.06 18.10 11.90
N LYS A 32 -4.01 17.85 12.80
CA LYS A 32 -4.82 18.91 13.44
C LYS A 32 -3.96 19.81 14.33
N ASN A 33 -2.80 19.33 14.79
CA ASN A 33 -1.84 20.11 15.55
C ASN A 33 -1.01 21.03 14.64
N GLN A 34 -1.10 22.36 14.85
CA GLN A 34 -0.45 23.36 13.98
C GLN A 34 1.08 23.21 13.89
N TYR A 35 1.72 22.70 14.96
CA TYR A 35 3.16 22.47 15.01
C TYR A 35 3.65 21.46 13.95
N PHE A 36 2.89 20.38 13.73
CA PHE A 36 3.24 19.36 12.73
C PHE A 36 3.01 19.83 11.30
N ARG A 37 2.00 20.68 11.08
CA ARG A 37 1.66 21.24 9.77
C ARG A 37 2.75 22.16 9.21
N SER A 38 3.52 22.80 10.09
CA SER A 38 4.62 23.72 9.75
C SER A 38 5.92 23.01 9.39
N LYS A 39 6.25 21.90 10.05
CA LYS A 39 7.56 21.24 9.91
C LYS A 39 7.56 20.02 8.97
N VAL A 40 6.41 19.38 8.78
CA VAL A 40 6.32 18.11 8.04
C VAL A 40 5.37 18.26 6.87
N ALA A 41 5.91 18.43 5.67
CA ALA A 41 5.15 18.42 4.42
C ALA A 41 4.79 17.00 3.95
N ILE A 42 5.08 15.97 4.76
CA ILE A 42 4.73 14.58 4.49
C ILE A 42 3.22 14.42 4.72
N LYS A 43 2.50 13.98 3.69
CA LYS A 43 1.07 13.72 3.80
C LYS A 43 0.88 12.35 4.45
N PRO A 44 -0.20 12.12 5.22
CA PRO A 44 -0.50 10.83 5.84
C PRO A 44 -0.43 9.63 4.90
N LEU A 45 -0.94 9.81 3.67
CA LEU A 45 -0.89 8.81 2.60
C LEU A 45 0.53 8.42 2.20
N ASP A 46 1.54 9.21 2.57
CA ASP A 46 2.90 8.90 2.19
C ASP A 46 3.48 7.72 3.01
N PHE A 47 2.81 7.28 4.07
CA PHE A 47 3.20 6.09 4.84
C PHE A 47 2.53 4.80 4.37
N TRP A 48 1.58 4.87 3.45
CA TRP A 48 0.83 3.69 2.99
C TRP A 48 1.67 2.69 2.21
N PRO A 49 2.55 3.08 1.25
CA PRO A 49 3.33 2.11 0.48
C PRO A 49 4.14 1.10 1.31
N PRO A 50 4.94 1.49 2.32
CA PRO A 50 5.67 0.52 3.13
C PRO A 50 4.75 -0.35 4.01
N ILE A 51 3.64 0.20 4.52
CA ILE A 51 2.67 -0.56 5.31
C ILE A 51 1.97 -1.60 4.44
N LEU A 52 1.54 -1.22 3.24
CA LEU A 52 0.86 -2.12 2.30
C LEU A 52 1.80 -3.22 1.81
N LEU A 53 3.07 -2.93 1.53
CA LEU A 53 4.05 -3.95 1.20
C LEU A 53 4.22 -4.98 2.33
N TYR A 54 4.28 -4.52 3.58
CA TYR A 54 4.33 -5.41 4.74
C TYR A 54 3.06 -6.27 4.86
N PHE A 55 1.88 -5.68 4.68
CA PHE A 55 0.62 -6.43 4.73
C PHE A 55 0.49 -7.48 3.62
N ILE A 56 0.92 -7.14 2.40
CA ILE A 56 1.01 -8.09 1.29
C ILE A 56 1.97 -9.23 1.65
N HIS A 57 3.11 -8.94 2.28
CA HIS A 57 4.05 -9.96 2.74
C HIS A 57 3.40 -10.94 3.71
N GLU A 58 2.76 -10.40 4.75
CA GLU A 58 2.18 -11.17 5.85
C GLU A 58 1.06 -12.07 5.35
N ILE A 59 0.09 -11.52 4.61
CA ILE A 59 -1.00 -12.30 4.03
C ILE A 59 -0.48 -13.35 3.04
N SER A 60 0.49 -13.00 2.19
CA SER A 60 1.02 -13.98 1.23
C SER A 60 1.78 -15.10 1.92
N LYS A 61 2.61 -14.81 2.92
CA LYS A 61 3.40 -15.83 3.62
C LYS A 61 2.55 -16.78 4.47
N GLU A 62 1.48 -16.26 5.07
CA GLU A 62 0.56 -17.07 5.88
C GLU A 62 -0.43 -17.87 5.04
N GLY A 63 -0.89 -17.28 3.92
CA GLY A 63 -1.90 -17.89 3.04
C GLY A 63 -1.33 -18.77 1.92
N LEU A 64 -0.09 -18.52 1.47
CA LEU A 64 0.57 -19.18 0.36
C LEU A 64 1.96 -19.67 0.80
N SER A 65 2.48 -20.71 0.13
CA SER A 65 3.81 -21.28 0.40
C SER A 65 4.99 -20.36 0.02
N GLY A 66 4.75 -19.07 -0.24
CA GLY A 66 5.72 -18.09 -0.71
C GLY A 66 5.21 -16.66 -0.59
N SER A 67 6.12 -15.69 -0.68
CA SER A 67 5.74 -14.28 -0.62
C SER A 67 5.52 -13.72 -2.02
N PHE A 68 4.39 -13.03 -2.22
CA PHE A 68 4.07 -12.32 -3.47
C PHE A 68 4.71 -10.93 -3.57
N ILE A 69 5.56 -10.55 -2.60
CA ILE A 69 6.31 -9.29 -2.66
C ILE A 69 7.10 -9.19 -3.98
N PRO A 70 7.91 -10.17 -4.40
CA PRO A 70 8.78 -10.01 -5.56
C PRO A 70 8.00 -9.66 -6.82
N GLU A 71 6.87 -10.33 -7.07
CA GLU A 71 5.99 -10.09 -8.19
C GLU A 71 5.36 -8.70 -8.11
N VAL A 72 4.82 -8.33 -6.94
CA VAL A 72 4.21 -7.00 -6.73
C VAL A 72 5.24 -5.89 -6.91
N VAL A 73 6.46 -6.07 -6.40
CA VAL A 73 7.55 -5.10 -6.54
C VAL A 73 8.02 -4.99 -7.98
N ILE A 74 8.14 -6.09 -8.73
CA ILE A 74 8.51 -6.05 -10.14
C ILE A 74 7.46 -5.28 -10.96
N VAL A 75 6.17 -5.58 -10.76
CA VAL A 75 5.09 -4.87 -11.45
C VAL A 75 5.04 -3.40 -11.03
N TRP A 76 5.24 -3.13 -9.75
CA TRP A 76 5.30 -1.77 -9.23
C TRP A 76 6.44 -0.97 -9.88
N LEU A 77 7.66 -1.51 -9.90
CA LEU A 77 8.81 -0.88 -10.56
C LEU A 77 8.56 -0.69 -12.06
N GLY A 78 8.01 -1.68 -12.75
CA GLY A 78 7.67 -1.58 -14.17
C GLY A 78 6.67 -0.45 -14.45
N LEU A 79 5.57 -0.39 -13.71
CA LEU A 79 4.58 0.69 -13.83
C LEU A 79 5.18 2.05 -13.52
N THR A 80 6.05 2.14 -12.52
CA THR A 80 6.67 3.41 -12.17
C THR A 80 7.59 3.94 -13.24
N LEU A 81 8.27 3.04 -13.97
CA LEU A 81 9.11 3.38 -15.11
C LEU A 81 8.25 3.89 -16.28
N ILE A 82 7.11 3.24 -16.55
CA ILE A 82 6.14 3.70 -17.57
C ILE A 82 5.60 5.10 -17.22
N VAL A 83 5.21 5.31 -15.96
CA VAL A 83 4.70 6.61 -15.48
C VAL A 83 5.78 7.69 -15.56
N LEU A 84 7.03 7.35 -15.24
CA LEU A 84 8.17 8.26 -15.37
C LEU A 84 8.37 8.68 -16.83
N ILE A 85 8.43 7.72 -17.75
CA ILE A 85 8.57 7.99 -19.19
C ILE A 85 7.44 8.90 -19.67
N TRP A 86 6.19 8.56 -19.35
CA TRP A 86 5.03 9.36 -19.73
C TRP A 86 5.09 10.79 -19.18
N GLN A 87 5.56 10.98 -17.95
CA GLN A 87 5.72 12.30 -17.34
C GLN A 87 6.83 13.14 -17.98
N ILE A 88 7.92 12.51 -18.42
CA ILE A 88 9.01 13.20 -19.13
C ILE A 88 8.48 13.83 -20.42
N PHE A 89 7.65 13.11 -21.18
CA PHE A 89 7.07 13.63 -22.41
C PHE A 89 5.90 14.61 -22.19
N SER A 90 5.07 14.35 -21.18
CA SER A 90 3.84 15.13 -20.96
C SER A 90 4.06 16.43 -20.20
N ASN A 91 5.14 16.56 -19.43
CA ASN A 91 5.40 17.71 -18.57
C ASN A 91 6.83 18.26 -18.75
N PRO A 92 7.05 19.22 -19.66
CA PRO A 92 8.38 19.80 -19.87
C PRO A 92 8.91 20.63 -18.68
N LYS A 93 8.06 20.93 -17.68
CA LYS A 93 8.42 21.61 -16.42
C LYS A 93 8.39 20.67 -15.21
N LEU A 94 8.58 19.37 -15.42
CA LEU A 94 8.59 18.39 -14.33
C LEU A 94 9.76 18.70 -13.38
N THR A 95 9.45 18.88 -12.10
CA THR A 95 10.48 18.95 -11.06
C THR A 95 10.53 17.63 -10.30
N TYR A 96 11.69 17.29 -9.75
CA TYR A 96 11.89 16.08 -8.95
C TYR A 96 10.80 15.94 -7.86
N LYS A 97 10.50 17.04 -7.15
CA LYS A 97 9.44 17.06 -6.14
C LYS A 97 8.06 16.69 -6.67
N LYS A 98 7.68 17.20 -7.86
CA LYS A 98 6.37 16.89 -8.47
C LYS A 98 6.30 15.44 -8.93
N PHE A 99 7.40 14.93 -9.53
CA PHE A 99 7.50 13.53 -9.90
C PHE A 99 7.30 12.62 -8.68
N PHE A 100 8.05 12.84 -7.60
CA PHE A 100 7.96 12.02 -6.39
C PHE A 100 6.57 12.05 -5.78
N VAL A 101 5.91 13.20 -5.72
CA VAL A 101 4.53 13.27 -5.21
C VAL A 101 3.59 12.44 -6.08
N THR A 102 3.66 12.56 -7.40
CA THR A 102 2.77 11.78 -8.30
C THR A 102 3.09 10.30 -8.25
N PHE A 103 4.36 9.92 -8.30
CA PHE A 103 4.84 8.55 -8.13
C PHE A 103 4.29 7.94 -6.85
N TRP A 104 4.38 8.68 -5.74
CA TRP A 104 3.98 8.16 -4.43
C TRP A 104 2.47 7.96 -4.33
N ARG A 105 1.67 8.84 -4.96
CA ARG A 105 0.22 8.71 -5.05
C ARG A 105 -0.21 7.53 -5.92
N PHE A 106 0.49 7.30 -7.03
CA PHE A 106 0.21 6.17 -7.89
C PHE A 106 0.59 4.85 -7.21
N SER A 107 1.73 4.83 -6.53
CA SER A 107 2.21 3.69 -5.74
C SER A 107 1.22 3.30 -4.65
N ASP A 108 0.69 4.29 -3.95
CA ASP A 108 -0.35 4.12 -2.95
C ASP A 108 -1.59 3.38 -3.50
N LEU A 109 -2.18 3.90 -4.59
CA LEU A 109 -3.35 3.28 -5.24
C LEU A 109 -3.04 1.88 -5.77
N PHE A 110 -1.87 1.71 -6.40
CA PHE A 110 -1.45 0.43 -6.97
C PHE A 110 -1.25 -0.63 -5.88
N LEU A 111 -0.51 -0.30 -4.82
CA LEU A 111 -0.24 -1.24 -3.73
C LEU A 111 -1.51 -1.55 -2.93
N PHE A 112 -2.41 -0.58 -2.78
CA PHE A 112 -3.70 -0.81 -2.15
C PHE A 112 -4.54 -1.79 -2.97
N PHE A 113 -4.56 -1.64 -4.29
CA PHE A 113 -5.21 -2.59 -5.19
C PHE A 113 -4.58 -3.98 -5.12
N CYS A 114 -3.24 -4.08 -5.16
CA CYS A 114 -2.54 -5.36 -5.00
C CYS A 114 -2.86 -6.04 -3.67
N TRP A 115 -2.93 -5.29 -2.57
CA TRP A 115 -3.29 -5.83 -1.26
C TRP A 115 -4.71 -6.41 -1.25
N ILE A 116 -5.69 -5.74 -1.86
CA ILE A 116 -7.05 -6.28 -2.00
C ILE A 116 -7.05 -7.57 -2.82
N VAL A 117 -6.37 -7.57 -3.98
CA VAL A 117 -6.33 -8.73 -4.88
C VAL A 117 -5.67 -9.93 -4.21
N VAL A 118 -4.52 -9.73 -3.55
CA VAL A 118 -3.82 -10.80 -2.83
C VAL A 118 -4.65 -11.30 -1.66
N GLY A 119 -5.28 -10.41 -0.89
CA GLY A 119 -6.17 -10.77 0.21
C GLY A 119 -7.35 -11.63 -0.25
N LEU A 120 -8.04 -11.21 -1.31
CA LEU A 120 -9.14 -11.99 -1.88
C LEU A 120 -8.66 -13.34 -2.41
N PHE A 121 -7.55 -13.38 -3.13
CA PHE A 121 -6.98 -14.61 -3.67
C PHE A 121 -6.66 -15.64 -2.56
N VAL A 122 -6.03 -15.19 -1.47
CA VAL A 122 -5.72 -16.02 -0.29
C VAL A 122 -7.00 -16.54 0.39
N ILE A 123 -8.04 -15.70 0.50
CA ILE A 123 -9.32 -16.11 1.09
C ILE A 123 -9.99 -17.17 0.20
N PHE A 124 -10.07 -16.95 -1.11
CA PHE A 124 -10.70 -17.90 -2.04
C PHE A 124 -9.97 -19.24 -2.12
N GLN A 125 -8.63 -19.25 -2.03
CA GLN A 125 -7.86 -20.49 -2.04
C GLN A 125 -8.04 -21.30 -0.75
N ALA A 126 -8.40 -20.65 0.36
CA ALA A 126 -8.57 -21.27 1.66
C ALA A 126 -10.00 -21.82 1.92
N VAL A 127 -10.95 -21.52 1.02
CA VAL A 127 -12.33 -22.04 1.02
C VAL A 127 -12.37 -23.39 0.30
#